data_AF-M5DCP8-F1
#
_entry.id   AF-M5DCP8-F1
#
_cell.length_a   1.000
_cell.length_b   1.000
_cell.length_c   1.000
_cell.angle_alpha   90.00
_cell.angle_beta   90.00
_cell.angle_gamma   90.00
#
_symmetry.space_group_name_H-M   'P 1'
#
loop_
_entity.id
_entity.type
_entity.pdbx_description
1 polymer ?
#
loop_
_entity_poly.entity_id
_entity_poly.type
_entity_poly.pdbx_seq_one_letter_code
_entity_poly.pdbx_strand_id
1 'polypeptide(L)'
;CHKGAEPGALSAKVAAGGTVELQWTDWPESHKGPVIDYLAACNGNCSTVDKTKLEFFKIDESGLIDGSSAPGTWASDNLIANNNSWTVTIPSTMLP
;
A
#
# COMPACT_ATOMS: atom_id res chain seq x y z
N CYS A 1 0.61 10.93 -1.15
CA CYS A 1 -0.41 10.62 -0.11
C CYS A 1 -1.79 11.22 -0.41
N HIS A 2 -2.20 11.31 -1.69
CA HIS A 2 -3.46 11.92 -2.15
C HIS A 2 -3.52 13.46 -2.16
N LYS A 3 -4.66 14.03 -2.57
CA LYS A 3 -4.90 15.48 -2.81
C LYS A 3 -4.63 16.33 -1.57
N GLY A 4 -3.70 17.28 -1.69
CA GLY A 4 -3.40 18.26 -0.63
C GLY A 4 -2.76 17.67 0.63
N ALA A 5 -2.22 16.45 0.56
CA ALA A 5 -1.76 15.74 1.75
C ALA A 5 -0.45 16.29 2.30
N GLU A 6 -0.36 16.45 3.61
CA GLU A 6 0.85 16.83 4.34
C GLU A 6 1.44 15.63 5.10
N PRO A 7 2.75 15.63 5.41
CA PRO A 7 3.36 14.53 6.16
C PRO A 7 2.71 14.34 7.54
N GLY A 8 2.49 13.07 7.92
CA GLY A 8 1.96 12.73 9.24
C GLY A 8 2.95 13.07 10.35
N ALA A 9 2.44 13.52 11.50
CA ALA A 9 3.27 13.91 12.64
C ALA A 9 3.89 12.71 13.39
N LEU A 10 3.30 11.52 13.24
CA LEU A 10 3.69 10.31 13.97
C LEU A 10 4.31 9.28 13.02
N SER A 11 5.15 8.40 13.57
CA SER A 11 5.72 7.27 12.86
C SER A 11 5.43 5.97 13.61
N ALA A 12 5.07 4.93 12.88
CA ALA A 12 4.89 3.59 13.42
C ALA A 12 6.18 2.78 13.21
N LYS A 13 6.61 2.06 14.24
CA LYS A 13 7.77 1.18 14.15
C LYS A 13 7.34 -0.20 13.66
N VAL A 14 7.97 -0.69 12.60
CA VAL A 14 7.80 -2.04 12.06
C VAL A 14 9.18 -2.63 11.79
N ALA A 15 9.36 -3.92 12.07
CA ALA A 15 10.61 -4.61 11.74
C ALA A 15 10.69 -4.91 10.24
N ALA A 16 11.90 -4.93 9.68
CA ALA A 16 12.11 -5.53 8.36
C ALA A 16 11.65 -7.01 8.40
N GLY A 17 10.89 -7.45 7.39
CA GLY A 17 10.21 -8.75 7.39
C GLY A 17 8.90 -8.78 8.19
N GLY A 18 8.55 -7.70 8.90
CA GLY A 18 7.27 -7.55 9.58
C GLY A 18 6.14 -7.16 8.62
N THR A 19 4.91 -7.16 9.14
CA THR A 19 3.71 -6.85 8.35
C THR A 19 3.03 -5.57 8.83
N VAL A 20 2.32 -4.93 7.90
CA VAL A 20 1.40 -3.81 8.15
C VAL A 20 0.07 -4.15 7.50
N GLU A 21 -1.00 -4.22 8.28
CA GLU A 21 -2.35 -4.40 7.78
C GLU A 21 -3.04 -3.03 7.64
N LEU A 22 -3.47 -2.71 6.42
CA LEU A 22 -4.23 -1.51 6.11
C LEU A 22 -5.71 -1.86 6.04
N GLN A 23 -6.49 -1.28 6.96
CA GLN A 23 -7.93 -1.43 7.00
C GLN A 23 -8.58 -0.31 6.20
N TRP A 24 -9.26 -0.67 5.11
CA TRP A 24 -10.05 0.25 4.31
C TRP A 24 -11.46 0.36 4.89
N THR A 25 -12.12 1.46 4.56
CA THR A 25 -13.59 1.48 4.61
C THR A 25 -14.15 0.58 3.50
N ASP A 26 -15.46 0.38 3.47
CA ASP A 26 -16.11 -0.45 2.45
C ASP A 26 -15.65 -0.10 1.03
N TRP A 27 -15.05 -1.09 0.35
CA TRP A 27 -14.60 -0.92 -1.02
C TRP A 27 -15.71 -1.34 -2.00
N PRO A 28 -16.12 -0.47 -2.95
CA PRO A 28 -17.18 -0.84 -3.89
C PRO A 28 -16.75 -1.96 -4.83
N GLU A 29 -17.60 -2.98 -5.00
CA GLU A 29 -17.32 -4.12 -5.89
C GLU A 29 -17.03 -3.70 -7.35
N SER A 30 -17.66 -2.61 -7.80
CA SER A 30 -17.44 -2.08 -9.16
C SER A 30 -16.04 -1.49 -9.37
N HIS A 31 -15.30 -1.17 -8.31
CA HIS A 31 -13.95 -0.59 -8.37
C HIS A 31 -12.92 -1.72 -8.49
N LYS A 32 -13.00 -2.46 -9.59
CA LYS A 32 -12.07 -3.52 -9.96
C LYS A 32 -10.72 -2.92 -10.34
N GLY A 33 -9.65 -3.38 -9.71
CA GLY A 33 -8.32 -2.85 -10.01
C GLY A 33 -7.20 -3.44 -9.17
N PRO A 34 -5.95 -3.05 -9.49
CA PRO A 34 -4.77 -3.50 -8.76
C PRO A 34 -4.68 -2.85 -7.38
N VAL A 35 -3.95 -3.50 -6.48
CA VAL A 35 -3.44 -2.93 -5.22
C VAL A 35 -1.92 -2.96 -5.29
N ILE A 36 -1.26 -1.83 -5.02
CA ILE A 36 0.19 -1.66 -5.22
C ILE A 36 0.76 -0.88 -4.06
N ASP A 37 1.86 -1.39 -3.50
CA ASP A 37 2.52 -0.83 -2.33
C ASP A 37 3.93 -0.35 -2.67
N TYR A 38 4.29 0.81 -2.12
CA TYR A 38 5.58 1.46 -2.34
C TYR A 38 6.18 1.91 -1.02
N LEU A 39 7.50 1.98 -0.98
CA LEU A 39 8.26 2.67 0.07
C LEU A 39 9.15 3.74 -0.55
N ALA A 40 9.44 4.78 0.23
CA ALA A 40 10.41 5.82 -0.10
C ALA A 40 11.14 6.21 1.18
N ALA A 41 12.46 6.38 1.09
CA ALA A 41 13.26 6.82 2.23
C ALA A 41 13.01 8.30 2.51
N CYS A 42 12.70 8.65 3.77
CA CYS A 42 12.56 10.05 4.18
C CYS A 42 13.92 10.77 4.31
N ASN A 43 15.03 10.01 4.38
CA ASN A 43 16.39 10.53 4.60
C ASN A 43 16.49 11.49 5.80
N GLY A 44 15.77 11.14 6.88
CA GLY A 44 15.58 11.99 8.05
C GLY A 44 14.19 11.78 8.65
N ASN A 45 13.65 12.81 9.31
CA ASN A 45 12.33 12.74 9.91
C ASN A 45 11.22 12.82 8.84
N CYS A 46 10.41 11.77 8.75
CA CYS A 46 9.27 11.72 7.82
C CYS A 46 8.22 12.80 8.07
N SER A 47 8.08 13.35 9.29
CA SER A 47 7.09 14.39 9.58
C SER A 47 7.42 15.75 8.96
N THR A 48 8.64 15.94 8.45
CA THR A 48 9.12 17.19 7.85
C THR A 48 9.67 16.99 6.45
N VAL A 49 9.47 15.82 5.85
CA VAL A 49 9.99 15.50 4.52
C VAL A 49 9.30 16.35 3.44
N ASP A 50 10.08 16.83 2.48
CA ASP A 50 9.52 17.40 1.25
C ASP A 50 8.99 16.26 0.38
N LYS A 51 7.67 16.05 0.41
CA LYS A 51 6.99 14.97 -0.31
C LYS A 51 7.26 14.96 -1.82
N THR A 52 7.67 16.08 -2.41
CA THR A 52 7.96 16.19 -3.85
C THR A 52 9.30 15.56 -4.23
N LYS A 53 10.17 15.28 -3.25
CA LYS A 53 11.48 14.66 -3.42
C LYS A 53 11.52 13.18 -3.09
N LEU A 54 10.38 12.59 -2.70
CA LEU A 54 10.32 11.17 -2.37
C LEU A 54 10.45 10.33 -3.64
N GLU A 55 11.44 9.44 -3.65
CA GLU A 55 11.67 8.47 -4.71
C GLU A 55 11.10 7.12 -4.26
N PHE A 56 9.95 6.77 -4.83
CA PHE A 56 9.22 5.56 -4.47
C PHE A 56 9.75 4.36 -5.25
N PHE A 57 9.99 3.25 -4.54
CA PHE A 57 10.19 1.94 -5.14
C PHE A 57 9.06 1.01 -4.72
N LYS A 58 8.62 0.18 -5.65
CA LYS A 58 7.55 -0.79 -5.43
C LYS A 58 8.06 -1.92 -4.53
N ILE A 59 7.23 -2.33 -3.59
CA ILE A 59 7.52 -3.47 -2.70
C ILE A 59 6.55 -4.62 -2.85
N ASP A 60 5.32 -4.34 -3.32
CA ASP A 60 4.32 -5.36 -3.61
C ASP A 60 3.38 -4.86 -4.73
N GLU A 61 2.83 -5.80 -5.51
CA GLU A 61 1.75 -5.56 -6.43
C GLU A 61 0.88 -6.80 -6.65
N SER A 62 -0.42 -6.56 -6.72
CA SER A 62 -1.38 -7.55 -7.17
C SER A 62 -2.34 -6.91 -8.16
N GLY A 63 -2.56 -7.57 -9.29
CA GLY A 63 -3.32 -7.05 -10.43
C GLY A 63 -4.58 -7.87 -10.72
N LEU A 64 -4.78 -8.18 -12.01
CA LEU A 64 -5.80 -9.12 -12.45
C LEU A 64 -5.42 -10.55 -12.03
N ILE A 65 -6.30 -11.22 -11.28
CA ILE A 65 -6.13 -12.60 -10.80
C ILE A 65 -6.70 -13.59 -11.80
N ASP A 66 -7.92 -13.34 -12.28
CA ASP A 66 -8.57 -14.15 -13.30
C ASP A 66 -9.37 -13.26 -14.27
N GLY A 67 -8.99 -13.30 -15.55
CA GLY A 67 -9.65 -12.59 -16.64
C GLY A 67 -10.53 -13.45 -17.54
N SER A 68 -10.81 -14.70 -17.16
CA SER A 68 -11.58 -15.66 -17.97
C SER A 68 -12.98 -15.16 -18.33
N SER A 69 -13.59 -14.37 -17.45
CA SER A 69 -14.86 -13.68 -17.67
C SER A 69 -14.78 -12.21 -17.25
N ALA A 70 -15.20 -11.28 -18.11
CA ALA A 70 -15.24 -9.86 -17.78
C ALA A 70 -16.23 -9.55 -16.63
N PRO A 71 -15.92 -8.63 -15.69
CA PRO A 71 -14.73 -7.76 -15.65
C PRO A 71 -13.47 -8.40 -15.04
N GLY A 72 -13.53 -9.68 -14.66
CA GLY A 72 -12.46 -10.44 -14.02
C GLY A 72 -12.47 -10.33 -12.49
N THR A 73 -11.64 -11.15 -11.86
CA THR A 73 -11.31 -11.08 -10.43
C THR A 73 -10.00 -10.33 -10.27
N TRP A 74 -9.96 -9.32 -9.43
CA TRP A 74 -8.82 -8.42 -9.22
C TRP A 74 -8.32 -8.44 -7.78
N ALA A 75 -7.16 -7.84 -7.54
CA ALA A 75 -6.64 -7.64 -6.19
C ALA A 75 -7.62 -6.92 -5.26
N SER A 76 -8.39 -5.94 -5.78
CA SER A 76 -9.44 -5.30 -5.01
C SER A 76 -10.54 -6.27 -4.54
N ASP A 77 -10.78 -7.37 -5.25
CA ASP A 77 -11.72 -8.41 -4.80
C ASP A 77 -11.17 -9.22 -3.63
N ASN A 78 -9.87 -9.52 -3.65
CA ASN A 78 -9.20 -10.15 -2.50
C ASN A 78 -9.21 -9.22 -1.28
N LEU A 79 -9.03 -7.90 -1.48
CA LEU A 79 -9.16 -6.90 -0.42
C LEU A 79 -10.57 -6.91 0.19
N ILE A 80 -11.62 -6.89 -0.63
CA ILE A 80 -13.02 -6.95 -0.16
C ILE A 80 -13.24 -8.26 0.63
N ALA A 81 -12.82 -9.39 0.06
CA ALA A 81 -12.99 -10.72 0.66
C ALA A 81 -12.25 -10.85 2.01
N ASN A 82 -11.15 -10.11 2.18
CA ASN A 82 -10.39 -10.05 3.42
C ASN A 82 -10.91 -8.96 4.38
N ASN A 83 -12.24 -8.82 4.50
CA ASN A 83 -12.89 -7.83 5.35
C ASN A 83 -12.42 -6.38 5.09
N ASN A 84 -12.29 -5.99 3.81
CA ASN A 84 -11.78 -4.69 3.38
C ASN A 84 -10.37 -4.39 3.91
N SER A 85 -9.46 -5.37 3.90
CA SER A 85 -8.09 -5.18 4.40
C SER A 85 -7.02 -5.71 3.46
N TRP A 86 -5.85 -5.08 3.51
CA TRP A 86 -4.67 -5.44 2.73
C TRP A 86 -3.45 -5.55 3.63
N THR A 87 -2.76 -6.69 3.62
CA THR A 87 -1.56 -6.92 4.44
C THR A 87 -0.31 -6.81 3.58
N VAL A 88 0.56 -5.88 3.93
CA VAL A 88 1.83 -5.63 3.25
C VAL A 88 2.97 -6.20 4.10
N THR A 89 3.89 -6.91 3.48
CA THR A 89 5.13 -7.36 4.14
C THR A 89 6.26 -6.40 3.81
N ILE A 90 6.90 -5.83 4.84
CA ILE A 90 8.08 -4.99 4.67
C ILE A 90 9.25 -5.91 4.27
N PRO A 91 10.00 -5.63 3.18
CA PRO A 91 11.07 -6.53 2.77
C PRO A 91 12.12 -6.72 3.88
N SER A 92 12.59 -7.95 4.08
CA SER A 92 13.54 -8.28 5.15
C SER A 92 14.94 -7.71 4.91
N THR A 93 15.26 -7.33 3.67
CA THR A 93 16.55 -6.76 3.25
C THR A 93 16.62 -5.24 3.37
N MET A 94 15.58 -4.60 3.91
CA MET A 94 15.53 -3.15 4.09
C MET A 94 16.54 -2.71 5.13
N LEU A 95 17.34 -1.69 4.80
CA LEU A 95 18.21 -1.05 5.77
C LEU A 95 17.35 -0.28 6.80
N PRO A 96 17.73 -0.29 8.09
CA PRO A 96 17.08 0.51 9.12
C PRO A 96 17.13 2.02 8.85
#